data_AF-N9Z4P9-F1
#
_entry.id   AF-N9Z4P9-F1
#
_cell.length_a   1.000
_cell.length_b   1.000
_cell.length_c   1.000
_cell.angle_alpha   90.00
_cell.angle_beta   90.00
_cell.angle_gamma   90.00
#
_symmetry.space_group_name_H-M   'P 1'
#
loop_
_entity.id
_entity.type
_entity.pdbx_description
1 polymer ?
#
loop_
_entity_poly.entity_id
_entity_poly.type
_entity_poly.pdbx_seq_one_letter_code
_entity_poly.pdbx_strand_id
1 'polypeptide(L)'
;MRKDILGRELHDGDVCVGKGTGRYVVGMDVGVWSGKSIAFRGGGKRSMGDVFLVVNPSKEELEIKEEIEKSLSESEAKRKEKESISTIPLSNLQVGGVYKCNNGQTYIYLGKRKVILDDCYRSHDDIAEGHCFVYVNEKWSDDEIKENILYVNTYRGTHNIDVLKGNKKLTELIRGVDLTFPMINEVKREGYNRYCGENHYKLTVE
;
A
#
# COMPACT_ATOMS: atom_id res chain seq x y z
N MET A 1 -24.32 -14.39 3.31
CA MET A 1 -23.76 -15.76 3.22
C MET A 1 -24.11 -16.26 1.82
N ARG A 2 -23.14 -16.56 0.95
CA ARG A 2 -23.47 -17.21 -0.33
C ARG A 2 -24.02 -18.59 0.03
N LYS A 3 -25.16 -18.94 -0.54
CA LYS A 3 -25.80 -20.23 -0.29
C LYS A 3 -24.99 -21.31 -1.00
N ASP A 4 -24.82 -22.44 -0.32
CA ASP A 4 -24.26 -23.66 -0.88
C ASP A 4 -24.92 -23.97 -2.24
N ILE A 5 -24.10 -24.05 -3.28
CA ILE A 5 -24.55 -24.46 -4.62
C ILE A 5 -24.51 -25.98 -4.66
N LEU A 6 -25.47 -26.61 -3.97
CA LEU A 6 -25.77 -28.04 -4.05
C LEU A 6 -24.64 -28.97 -3.53
N GLY A 7 -23.97 -28.60 -2.43
CA GLY A 7 -22.90 -29.37 -1.79
C GLY A 7 -21.55 -29.27 -2.49
N ARG A 8 -21.36 -28.31 -3.40
CA ARG A 8 -20.14 -28.14 -4.23
C ARG A 8 -19.36 -26.87 -3.89
N GLU A 9 -19.60 -26.31 -2.71
CA GLU A 9 -18.86 -25.17 -2.22
C GLU A 9 -17.41 -25.57 -1.89
N LEU A 10 -16.47 -24.70 -2.24
CA LEU A 10 -15.07 -24.85 -1.85
C LEU A 10 -14.90 -24.43 -0.40
N HIS A 11 -14.29 -25.30 0.39
CA HIS A 11 -13.98 -25.08 1.79
C HIS A 11 -12.50 -24.77 1.96
N ASP A 12 -12.16 -24.05 3.04
CA ASP A 12 -10.76 -23.77 3.35
C ASP A 12 -9.98 -25.08 3.54
N GLY A 13 -8.85 -25.19 2.84
CA GLY A 13 -8.04 -26.40 2.81
C GLY A 13 -8.35 -27.35 1.66
N ASP A 14 -9.37 -27.08 0.84
CA ASP A 14 -9.66 -27.89 -0.35
C ASP A 14 -8.55 -27.74 -1.39
N VAL A 15 -8.08 -28.86 -1.93
CA VAL A 15 -7.19 -28.88 -3.10
C VAL A 15 -8.02 -28.52 -4.32
N CYS A 16 -7.59 -27.52 -5.06
CA CYS A 16 -8.29 -27.06 -6.24
C CYS A 16 -7.32 -26.66 -7.35
N VAL A 17 -7.81 -26.64 -8.58
CA VAL A 17 -7.07 -26.16 -9.74
C VAL A 17 -7.69 -24.85 -10.20
N GLY A 18 -6.87 -23.80 -10.21
CA GLY A 18 -7.27 -22.49 -10.74
C GLY A 18 -6.84 -22.35 -12.19
N LYS A 19 -7.76 -21.95 -13.07
CA LYS A 19 -7.43 -21.63 -14.47
C LYS A 19 -7.10 -20.16 -14.62
N GLY A 20 -5.90 -19.87 -15.08
CA GLY A 20 -5.45 -18.51 -15.37
C GLY A 20 -6.12 -17.93 -16.62
N THR A 21 -6.49 -16.65 -16.57
CA THR A 21 -7.01 -15.92 -17.74
C THR A 21 -6.11 -14.72 -18.06
N GLY A 22 -5.44 -14.71 -19.22
CA GLY A 22 -4.63 -13.58 -19.71
C GLY A 22 -3.49 -13.99 -20.65
N ARG A 23 -2.85 -13.02 -21.32
CA ARG A 23 -1.79 -13.27 -22.33
C ARG A 23 -0.51 -13.93 -21.79
N TYR A 24 -0.27 -13.88 -20.48
CA TYR A 24 0.96 -14.35 -19.84
C TYR A 24 0.70 -15.24 -18.63
N VAL A 25 -0.45 -15.92 -18.57
CA VAL A 25 -0.83 -16.70 -17.37
C VAL A 25 -0.52 -18.18 -17.58
N VAL A 26 0.07 -18.81 -16.56
CA VAL A 26 0.20 -20.27 -16.44
C VAL A 26 -1.21 -20.87 -16.51
N GLY A 27 -1.46 -21.75 -17.49
CA GLY A 27 -2.81 -22.12 -17.91
C GLY A 27 -3.69 -22.67 -16.79
N MET A 28 -3.20 -23.68 -16.08
CA MET A 28 -3.86 -24.28 -14.91
C MET A 28 -2.80 -24.59 -13.87
N ASP A 29 -3.11 -24.33 -12.60
CA ASP A 29 -2.16 -24.54 -11.51
C ASP A 29 -2.90 -25.04 -10.27
N VAL A 30 -2.24 -25.95 -9.54
CA VAL A 30 -2.77 -26.57 -8.31
C VAL A 30 -2.58 -25.61 -7.15
N GLY A 31 -3.59 -25.47 -6.33
CA GLY A 31 -3.54 -24.65 -5.13
C GLY A 31 -4.52 -25.11 -4.05
N VAL A 32 -4.58 -24.32 -2.98
CA VAL A 32 -5.43 -24.59 -1.83
C VAL A 32 -6.43 -23.46 -1.69
N TRP A 33 -7.71 -23.79 -1.54
CA TRP A 33 -8.72 -22.79 -1.27
C TRP A 33 -8.52 -22.19 0.13
N SER A 34 -8.50 -20.85 0.23
CA SER A 34 -8.27 -20.15 1.48
C SER A 34 -9.03 -18.81 1.54
N GLY A 35 -10.05 -18.78 2.37
CA GLY A 35 -11.00 -17.68 2.55
C GLY A 35 -11.91 -17.50 1.34
N LYS A 36 -11.44 -16.72 0.37
CA LYS A 36 -12.20 -16.35 -0.85
C LYS A 36 -11.34 -16.40 -2.11
N SER A 37 -10.22 -17.10 -2.04
CA SER A 37 -9.18 -17.09 -3.06
C SER A 37 -8.43 -18.41 -3.02
N ILE A 38 -7.72 -18.71 -4.10
CA ILE A 38 -6.81 -19.85 -4.16
C ILE A 38 -5.40 -19.38 -3.79
N ALA A 39 -4.75 -20.10 -2.88
CA ALA A 39 -3.36 -19.94 -2.53
C ALA A 39 -2.50 -20.90 -3.37
N PHE A 40 -1.38 -20.41 -3.88
CA PHE A 40 -0.41 -21.21 -4.64
C PHE A 40 0.91 -21.32 -3.89
N ARG A 41 1.84 -22.12 -4.43
CA ARG A 41 3.21 -22.24 -3.90
C ARG A 41 3.82 -20.86 -3.64
N GLY A 42 4.44 -20.70 -2.47
CA GLY A 42 4.94 -19.40 -1.97
C GLY A 42 3.89 -18.54 -1.25
N GLY A 43 2.66 -19.05 -1.06
CA GLY A 43 1.63 -18.40 -0.24
C GLY A 43 0.86 -17.25 -0.92
N GLY A 44 1.15 -16.98 -2.20
CA GLY A 44 0.45 -15.97 -2.98
C GLY A 44 -1.01 -16.35 -3.23
N LYS A 45 -1.95 -15.48 -2.87
CA LYS A 45 -3.39 -15.69 -3.09
C LYS A 45 -3.86 -14.95 -4.33
N ARG A 46 -4.70 -15.60 -5.15
CA ARG A 46 -5.34 -14.98 -6.31
C ARG A 46 -6.84 -15.27 -6.32
N SER A 47 -7.62 -14.26 -6.71
CA SER A 47 -9.01 -14.45 -7.09
C SER A 47 -9.05 -14.98 -8.51
N MET A 48 -9.70 -16.11 -8.73
CA MET A 48 -9.78 -16.77 -10.03
C MET A 48 -11.25 -16.85 -10.46
N GLY A 49 -11.50 -16.70 -11.76
CA GLY A 49 -12.85 -16.83 -12.32
C GLY A 49 -13.31 -18.28 -12.37
N ASP A 50 -12.43 -19.18 -12.82
CA ASP A 50 -12.71 -20.62 -12.93
C ASP A 50 -11.83 -21.41 -11.96
N VAL A 51 -12.46 -22.13 -11.04
CA VAL A 51 -11.81 -22.98 -10.03
C VAL A 51 -12.49 -24.34 -10.00
N PHE A 52 -11.69 -25.41 -9.97
CA PHE A 52 -12.16 -26.79 -9.98
C PHE A 52 -11.68 -27.51 -8.73
N LEU A 53 -12.60 -28.11 -7.98
CA LEU A 53 -12.28 -28.94 -6.82
C LEU A 53 -11.61 -30.25 -7.27
N VAL A 54 -10.51 -30.62 -6.61
CA VAL A 54 -9.87 -31.93 -6.79
C VAL A 54 -10.42 -32.88 -5.73
N VAL A 55 -11.35 -33.75 -6.14
CA VAL A 55 -12.07 -34.64 -5.21
C VAL A 55 -11.18 -35.76 -4.66
N ASN A 56 -10.24 -36.27 -5.47
CA ASN A 56 -9.31 -37.33 -5.09
C ASN A 56 -7.86 -36.89 -5.40
N PRO A 57 -7.24 -36.07 -4.53
CA PRO A 57 -5.89 -35.57 -4.77
C PRO A 57 -4.86 -36.70 -4.83
N SER A 58 -3.97 -36.60 -5.80
CA SER A 58 -2.76 -37.41 -5.91
C SER A 58 -1.77 -37.09 -4.79
N LYS A 59 -0.75 -37.93 -4.62
CA LYS A 59 0.33 -37.67 -3.66
C LYS A 59 1.05 -36.34 -3.96
N GLU A 60 1.31 -36.06 -5.24
CA GLU A 60 1.96 -34.82 -5.67
C GLU A 60 1.12 -33.58 -5.31
N GLU A 61 -0.21 -33.65 -5.48
CA GLU A 61 -1.12 -32.56 -5.12
C GLU A 61 -1.22 -32.36 -3.60
N LEU A 62 -1.12 -33.44 -2.81
CA LEU A 62 -1.06 -33.36 -1.35
C LEU A 62 0.26 -32.74 -0.88
N GLU A 63 1.39 -33.06 -1.49
CA GLU A 63 2.68 -32.42 -1.21
C GLU A 63 2.64 -30.91 -1.52
N ILE A 64 2.03 -30.52 -2.66
CA ILE A 64 1.80 -29.11 -3.00
C ILE A 64 0.95 -28.42 -1.93
N LYS A 65 -0.12 -29.08 -1.46
CA LYS A 65 -0.98 -28.55 -0.40
C LYS A 65 -0.18 -28.29 0.89
N GLU A 66 0.63 -29.24 1.34
CA GLU A 66 1.45 -29.09 2.55
C GLU A 66 2.43 -27.90 2.45
N GLU A 67 3.10 -27.72 1.30
CA GLU A 67 3.99 -26.59 1.05
C GLU A 67 3.25 -25.23 1.11
N ILE A 68 2.04 -25.18 0.54
CA ILE A 68 1.20 -23.98 0.55
C ILE A 68 0.73 -23.65 1.96
N GLU A 69 0.21 -24.64 2.70
CA GLU A 69 -0.24 -24.47 4.07
C GLU A 69 0.89 -24.00 4.99
N LYS A 70 2.09 -24.57 4.83
CA LYS A 70 3.30 -24.11 5.54
C LYS A 70 3.60 -22.64 5.21
N SER A 71 3.60 -22.26 3.93
CA SER A 71 3.87 -20.88 3.49
C SER A 71 2.83 -19.89 4.04
N LEU A 72 1.56 -20.29 4.09
CA LEU A 72 0.48 -19.49 4.66
C LEU A 72 0.65 -19.31 6.16
N SER A 73 0.95 -20.39 6.88
CA SER A 73 1.18 -20.37 8.34
C SER A 73 2.36 -19.46 8.70
N GLU A 74 3.49 -19.56 7.99
CA GLU A 74 4.65 -18.68 8.17
C GLU A 74 4.31 -17.20 7.91
N SER A 75 3.50 -16.93 6.89
CA SER A 75 3.06 -15.57 6.56
C SER A 75 2.11 -15.00 7.62
N GLU A 76 1.20 -15.81 8.14
CA GLU A 76 0.31 -15.43 9.24
C GLU A 76 1.07 -15.20 10.55
N ALA A 77 2.06 -16.05 10.85
CA ALA A 77 2.93 -15.86 12.01
C ALA A 77 3.67 -14.51 11.92
N LYS A 78 4.32 -14.22 10.79
CA LYS A 78 4.97 -12.92 10.55
C LYS A 78 3.99 -11.74 10.65
N ARG A 79 2.73 -11.92 10.23
CA ARG A 79 1.70 -10.87 10.35
C ARG A 79 1.30 -10.65 11.81
N LYS A 80 1.08 -11.72 12.58
CA LYS A 80 0.75 -11.66 14.01
C LYS A 80 1.89 -11.03 14.82
N GLU A 81 3.14 -11.39 14.52
CA GLU A 81 4.33 -10.75 15.10
C GLU A 81 4.30 -9.24 14.84
N LYS A 82 4.11 -8.80 13.59
CA LYS A 82 4.01 -7.37 13.24
C LYS A 82 2.82 -6.64 13.84
N GLU A 83 1.71 -7.34 14.12
CA GLU A 83 0.54 -6.80 14.80
C GLU A 83 0.76 -6.63 16.31
N SER A 84 1.61 -7.46 16.91
CA SER A 84 1.96 -7.40 18.34
C SER A 84 2.99 -6.31 18.69
N ILE A 85 3.66 -5.72 17.69
CA ILE A 85 4.63 -4.65 17.90
C ILE A 85 3.91 -3.41 18.45
N SER A 86 4.34 -2.95 19.62
CA SER A 86 3.84 -1.71 20.23
C SER A 86 4.09 -0.52 19.31
N THR A 87 3.03 0.22 19.01
CA THR A 87 3.10 1.41 18.16
C THR A 87 3.06 2.69 18.99
N ILE A 88 3.76 3.72 18.54
CA ILE A 88 3.72 5.06 19.14
C ILE A 88 2.30 5.62 18.92
N PRO A 89 1.59 6.03 19.98
CA PRO A 89 0.26 6.60 19.84
C PRO A 89 0.33 7.98 19.17
N LEU A 90 -0.74 8.35 18.45
CA LEU A 90 -0.82 9.57 17.67
C LEU A 90 -0.57 10.84 18.50
N SER A 91 -1.01 10.85 19.75
CA SER A 91 -0.82 11.95 20.72
C SER A 91 0.65 12.22 21.05
N ASN A 92 1.52 11.25 20.85
CA ASN A 92 2.94 11.34 21.18
C ASN A 92 3.81 11.62 19.95
N LEU A 93 3.19 11.77 18.76
CA LEU A 93 3.94 12.16 17.57
C LEU A 93 4.23 13.65 17.58
N GLN A 94 5.44 13.99 17.14
CA GLN A 94 5.94 15.34 17.03
C GLN A 94 5.98 15.73 15.55
N VAL A 95 5.54 16.95 15.24
CA VAL A 95 5.64 17.51 13.89
C VAL A 95 7.13 17.58 13.50
N GLY A 96 7.47 17.10 12.31
CA GLY A 96 8.85 16.98 11.86
C GLY A 96 9.56 15.71 12.33
N GLY A 97 8.93 14.88 13.16
CA GLY A 97 9.50 13.60 13.59
C GLY A 97 9.55 12.60 12.44
N VAL A 98 10.72 11.99 12.24
CA VAL A 98 10.98 10.90 11.29
C VAL A 98 10.91 9.58 12.05
N TYR A 99 9.97 8.72 11.66
CA TYR A 99 9.63 7.50 12.37
C TYR A 99 9.77 6.26 11.49
N LYS A 100 10.16 5.15 12.12
CA LYS A 100 10.13 3.83 11.49
C LYS A 100 8.76 3.17 11.69
N CYS A 101 8.27 2.49 10.66
CA CYS A 101 7.06 1.67 10.70
C CYS A 101 7.38 0.21 11.04
N ASN A 102 6.37 -0.54 11.49
CA ASN A 102 6.45 -1.98 11.72
C ASN A 102 6.77 -2.84 10.47
N ASN A 103 6.70 -2.24 9.28
CA ASN A 103 7.08 -2.87 8.01
C ASN A 103 8.49 -2.48 7.54
N GLY A 104 9.23 -1.69 8.33
CA GLY A 104 10.60 -1.24 8.02
C GLY A 104 10.68 0.03 7.18
N GLN A 105 9.56 0.58 6.70
CA GLN A 105 9.54 1.86 5.98
C GLN A 105 9.67 3.04 6.96
N THR A 106 10.13 4.17 6.45
CA THR A 106 10.32 5.38 7.25
C THR A 106 9.42 6.51 6.75
N TYR A 107 8.81 7.24 7.68
CA TYR A 107 7.87 8.32 7.40
C TYR A 107 8.15 9.53 8.27
N ILE A 108 8.03 10.73 7.70
CA ILE A 108 7.97 11.98 8.46
C ILE A 108 6.50 12.35 8.75
N TYR A 109 6.22 12.79 9.97
CA TYR A 109 4.90 13.26 10.38
C TYR A 109 4.80 14.79 10.29
N LEU A 110 3.82 15.30 9.55
CA LEU A 110 3.65 16.75 9.31
C LEU A 110 2.63 17.39 10.26
N GLY A 111 2.00 16.61 11.14
CA GLY A 111 0.89 17.07 11.96
C GLY A 111 -0.47 16.79 11.33
N LYS A 112 -1.52 17.29 11.98
CA LYS A 112 -2.84 17.41 11.35
C LYS A 112 -2.82 18.66 10.47
N ARG A 113 -2.91 18.48 9.16
CA ARG A 113 -2.72 19.53 8.15
C ARG A 113 -3.80 19.46 7.09
N LYS A 114 -4.00 20.59 6.41
CA LYS A 114 -4.76 20.65 5.16
C LYS A 114 -3.76 20.66 4.01
N VAL A 115 -3.92 19.70 3.09
CA VAL A 115 -3.11 19.56 1.90
C VAL A 115 -3.97 19.95 0.71
N ILE A 116 -3.46 20.84 -0.12
CA ILE A 116 -4.13 21.37 -1.30
C ILE A 116 -3.19 21.18 -2.48
N LEU A 117 -3.64 20.42 -3.49
CA LEU A 117 -2.99 20.37 -4.80
C LEU A 117 -3.89 21.07 -5.83
N ASP A 118 -3.51 22.28 -6.21
CA ASP A 118 -4.22 23.04 -7.23
C ASP A 118 -3.71 22.62 -8.62
N ASP A 119 -4.59 22.09 -9.46
CA ASP A 119 -4.37 21.90 -10.90
C ASP A 119 -4.91 23.12 -11.65
N CYS A 120 -4.05 24.12 -11.84
CA CYS A 120 -4.39 25.35 -12.55
C CYS A 120 -4.84 25.10 -14.00
N TYR A 121 -4.47 23.97 -14.62
CA TYR A 121 -4.85 23.64 -15.99
C TYR A 121 -6.27 23.08 -16.07
N ARG A 122 -6.66 22.21 -15.12
CA ARG A 122 -7.99 21.61 -15.08
C ARG A 122 -9.00 22.41 -14.26
N SER A 123 -8.56 23.48 -13.58
CA SER A 123 -9.38 24.21 -12.60
C SER A 123 -9.99 23.24 -11.59
N HIS A 124 -9.16 22.35 -11.07
CA HIS A 124 -9.55 21.31 -10.12
C HIS A 124 -8.56 21.27 -8.97
N ASP A 125 -9.09 21.36 -7.75
CA ASP A 125 -8.28 21.35 -6.54
C ASP A 125 -8.55 20.04 -5.80
N ASP A 126 -7.48 19.30 -5.51
CA ASP A 126 -7.54 18.16 -4.60
C ASP A 126 -7.24 18.65 -3.18
N ILE A 127 -8.22 18.52 -2.28
CA ILE A 127 -8.15 19.03 -0.92
C ILE A 127 -8.39 17.87 0.05
N ALA A 128 -7.41 17.63 0.91
CA ALA A 128 -7.48 16.62 1.96
C ALA A 128 -7.05 17.21 3.30
N GLU A 129 -7.75 16.83 4.38
CA GLU A 129 -7.41 17.24 5.75
C GLU A 129 -7.30 16.04 6.67
N GLY A 130 -6.22 15.98 7.46
CA GLY A 130 -5.98 14.89 8.40
C GLY A 130 -4.54 14.83 8.86
N HIS A 131 -4.17 13.71 9.49
CA HIS A 131 -2.80 13.43 9.89
C HIS A 131 -1.97 13.10 8.66
N CYS A 132 -0.97 13.94 8.40
CA CYS A 132 -0.19 13.89 7.17
C CYS A 132 1.14 13.17 7.39
N PHE A 133 1.43 12.21 6.53
CA PHE A 133 2.66 11.41 6.57
C PHE A 133 3.28 11.36 5.18
N VAL A 134 4.61 11.49 5.10
CA VAL A 134 5.36 11.38 3.85
C VAL A 134 6.42 10.30 3.98
N TYR A 135 6.49 9.39 3.01
CA TYR A 135 7.56 8.40 2.96
C TYR A 135 8.90 9.08 2.71
N VAL A 136 9.91 8.73 3.50
CA VAL A 136 11.27 9.28 3.38
C VAL A 136 12.31 8.17 3.52
N ASN A 137 13.50 8.41 2.99
CA ASN A 137 14.67 7.58 3.31
C ASN A 137 15.33 8.12 4.59
N GLU A 138 15.69 7.24 5.52
CA GLU A 138 16.36 7.62 6.78
C GLU A 138 17.72 8.32 6.56
N LYS A 139 18.36 8.07 5.42
CA LYS A 139 19.68 8.61 5.06
C LYS A 139 19.63 9.97 4.36
N TRP A 140 18.43 10.44 3.99
CA TRP A 140 18.29 11.75 3.36
C TRP A 140 18.59 12.86 4.36
N SER A 141 19.23 13.90 3.86
CA SER A 141 19.38 15.18 4.53
C SER A 141 18.04 15.87 4.76
N ASP A 142 18.03 16.89 5.62
CA ASP A 142 16.81 17.62 5.97
C ASP A 142 16.22 18.35 4.75
N ASP A 143 17.09 18.85 3.87
CA ASP A 143 16.68 19.54 2.65
C ASP A 143 16.06 18.56 1.63
N GLU A 144 16.66 17.38 1.43
CA GLU A 144 16.08 16.32 0.59
C GLU A 144 14.70 15.86 1.12
N ILE A 145 14.52 15.80 2.44
CA ILE A 145 13.22 15.49 3.05
C ILE A 145 12.20 16.60 2.75
N LYS A 146 12.59 17.88 2.92
CA LYS A 146 11.72 19.03 2.63
C LYS A 146 11.32 19.09 1.16
N GLU A 147 12.26 18.84 0.24
CA GLU A 147 12.00 18.73 -1.19
C GLU A 147 11.02 17.60 -1.50
N ASN A 148 11.21 16.42 -0.89
CA ASN A 148 10.32 15.28 -1.12
C ASN A 148 8.91 15.46 -0.54
N ILE A 149 8.75 16.19 0.58
CA ILE A 149 7.42 16.57 1.11
C ILE A 149 6.62 17.34 0.06
N LEU A 150 7.30 18.24 -0.65
CA LEU A 150 6.71 19.13 -1.64
C LEU A 150 6.79 18.61 -3.08
N TYR A 151 7.20 17.35 -3.26
CA TYR A 151 7.33 16.75 -4.58
C TYR A 151 5.95 16.54 -5.23
N VAL A 152 5.82 17.02 -6.46
CA VAL A 152 4.65 16.82 -7.31
C VAL A 152 5.06 16.03 -8.56
N ASN A 153 4.43 14.89 -8.78
CA ASN A 153 4.53 14.16 -10.04
C ASN A 153 3.67 14.87 -11.09
N THR A 154 4.30 15.70 -11.92
CA THR A 154 3.61 16.52 -12.94
C THR A 154 2.99 15.73 -14.08
N TYR A 155 3.41 14.47 -14.29
CA TYR A 155 2.82 13.59 -15.30
C TYR A 155 1.44 13.08 -14.84
N ARG A 156 1.33 12.67 -13.57
CA ARG A 156 0.09 12.12 -12.98
C ARG A 156 -0.77 13.15 -12.26
N GLY A 157 -0.21 14.30 -11.89
CA GLY A 157 -0.89 15.28 -11.02
C GLY A 157 -1.08 14.73 -9.61
N THR A 158 -0.03 14.16 -9.02
CA THR A 158 -0.11 13.51 -7.69
C THR A 158 1.06 13.95 -6.80
N HIS A 159 0.88 13.90 -5.48
CA HIS A 159 1.91 14.18 -4.49
C HIS A 159 2.14 12.97 -3.56
N ASN A 160 3.20 13.00 -2.75
CA ASN A 160 3.62 11.87 -1.89
C ASN A 160 3.05 11.92 -0.46
N ILE A 161 2.01 12.71 -0.21
CA ILE A 161 1.49 12.96 1.14
C ILE A 161 0.28 12.06 1.39
N ASP A 162 0.43 11.13 2.32
CA ASP A 162 -0.68 10.32 2.83
C ASP A 162 -1.44 11.13 3.89
N VAL A 163 -2.70 11.46 3.60
CA VAL A 163 -3.60 12.13 4.55
C VAL A 163 -4.56 11.12 5.17
N LEU A 164 -4.42 10.88 6.48
CA LEU A 164 -5.16 9.84 7.20
C LEU A 164 -6.02 10.43 8.32
N LYS A 165 -7.19 9.81 8.56
CA LYS A 165 -8.02 10.12 9.74
C LYS A 165 -7.43 9.58 11.06
N GLY A 166 -6.50 8.62 10.97
CA GLY A 166 -5.91 7.93 12.12
C GLY A 166 -4.39 7.83 12.00
N ASN A 167 -3.81 6.93 12.80
CA ASN A 167 -2.36 6.78 12.90
C ASN A 167 -1.78 5.75 11.92
N LYS A 168 -0.52 5.94 11.52
CA LYS A 168 0.31 4.86 10.95
C LYS A 168 0.90 4.01 12.08
N LYS A 169 1.24 2.75 11.78
CA LYS A 169 1.88 1.82 12.75
C LYS A 169 3.37 2.16 12.92
N LEU A 170 3.65 3.32 13.52
CA LEU A 170 4.98 3.83 13.83
C LEU A 170 5.51 3.20 15.11
N THR A 171 6.78 2.81 15.14
CA THR A 171 7.37 2.02 16.23
C THR A 171 8.53 2.72 16.92
N GLU A 172 9.25 3.60 16.21
CA GLU A 172 10.47 4.23 16.71
C GLU A 172 10.64 5.63 16.10
N LEU A 173 11.06 6.60 16.92
CA LEU A 173 11.51 7.92 16.45
C LEU A 173 13.01 7.83 16.11
N ILE A 174 13.36 8.16 14.87
CA ILE A 174 14.74 8.12 14.39
C ILE A 174 15.42 9.47 14.65
N ARG A 175 14.80 10.57 14.18
CA ARG A 175 15.30 11.94 14.32
C ARG A 175 14.19 12.97 14.10
N GLY A 176 14.43 14.23 14.48
CA GLY A 176 13.57 15.36 14.14
C GLY A 176 14.12 16.15 12.95
N VAL A 177 13.23 16.77 12.20
CA VAL A 177 13.53 17.73 11.12
C VAL A 177 12.73 18.99 11.38
N ASP A 178 13.38 20.15 11.38
CA ASP A 178 12.70 21.42 11.58
C ASP A 178 11.89 21.80 10.34
N LEU A 179 10.57 21.81 10.51
CA LEU A 179 9.60 22.17 9.48
C LEU A 179 8.93 23.50 9.83
N THR A 180 8.80 24.37 8.83
CA THR A 180 8.05 25.63 8.93
C THR A 180 6.87 25.55 7.97
N PHE A 181 5.68 25.84 8.47
CA PHE A 181 4.43 25.85 7.68
C PHE A 181 3.92 27.29 7.50
N PRO A 182 3.19 27.59 6.41
CA PRO A 182 2.83 26.69 5.34
C PRO A 182 4.03 26.31 4.46
N MET A 183 4.05 25.07 3.99
CA MET A 183 5.02 24.62 2.99
C MET A 183 4.37 24.70 1.61
N ILE A 184 5.02 25.37 0.66
CA ILE A 184 4.44 25.65 -0.67
C ILE A 184 5.47 25.35 -1.74
N ASN A 185 5.04 24.65 -2.79
CA ASN A 185 5.82 24.48 -4.00
C ASN A 185 4.95 24.63 -5.24
N GLU A 186 5.47 25.34 -6.24
CA GLU A 186 4.83 25.57 -7.52
C GLU A 186 5.71 24.97 -8.62
N VAL A 187 5.17 24.01 -9.37
CA VAL A 187 5.92 23.25 -10.37
C VAL A 187 5.33 23.47 -11.75
N LYS A 188 6.20 23.72 -12.72
CA LYS A 188 5.83 23.76 -14.14
C LYS A 188 5.74 22.33 -14.68
N ARG A 189 4.69 22.02 -15.43
CA ARG A 189 4.50 20.73 -16.07
C ARG A 189 5.34 20.69 -17.33
N GLU A 190 6.36 19.85 -17.36
CA GLU A 190 7.11 19.58 -18.58
C GLU A 190 6.26 18.66 -19.48
N GLY A 191 5.51 19.27 -20.40
CA GLY A 191 4.68 18.57 -21.38
C GLY A 191 4.81 19.22 -22.76
N TYR A 192 4.80 18.39 -23.80
CA TYR A 192 5.07 18.67 -25.22
C TYR A 192 4.25 19.80 -25.91
N ASN A 193 3.39 20.52 -25.20
CA ASN A 193 2.46 21.51 -25.78
C ASN A 193 2.88 22.95 -25.43
N ARG A 194 3.30 23.69 -26.46
CA ARG A 194 3.87 25.05 -26.42
C ARG A 194 2.89 26.19 -26.11
N TYR A 195 1.66 25.90 -25.66
CA TYR A 195 0.55 26.88 -25.75
C TYR A 195 -0.11 27.33 -24.45
N CYS A 196 0.41 27.01 -23.26
CA CYS A 196 -0.24 27.45 -22.02
C CYS A 196 0.73 28.16 -21.08
N GLY A 197 0.29 29.34 -20.62
CA GLY A 197 0.99 30.25 -19.73
C GLY A 197 1.44 29.64 -18.40
N GLU A 198 2.24 30.43 -17.70
CA GLU A 198 3.08 30.07 -16.58
C GLU A 198 2.27 29.59 -15.36
N ASN A 199 2.52 28.33 -14.94
CA ASN A 199 2.16 27.62 -13.68
C ASN A 199 1.21 26.42 -13.87
N HIS A 200 1.59 25.22 -13.40
CA HIS A 200 0.86 23.99 -13.76
C HIS A 200 0.52 23.02 -12.62
N TYR A 201 1.13 23.12 -11.42
CA TYR A 201 0.55 22.60 -10.18
C TYR A 201 1.08 23.42 -8.99
N LYS A 202 0.24 23.64 -7.99
CA LYS A 202 0.63 24.24 -6.71
C LYS A 202 0.28 23.30 -5.57
N LEU A 203 1.28 22.87 -4.81
CA LEU A 203 1.08 22.07 -3.62
C LEU A 203 1.27 22.95 -2.39
N THR A 204 0.25 23.00 -1.54
CA THR A 204 0.23 23.76 -0.29
C THR A 204 -0.04 22.80 0.87
N VAL A 205 0.75 22.90 1.93
CA VAL A 205 0.55 22.18 3.20
C VAL A 205 0.42 23.20 4.33
N GLU A 206 -0.79 23.33 4.88
CA GLU A 206 -1.19 24.28 5.95
C GLU A 206 -1.23 23.63 7.33
#